data_AF-A0A944MG72-F1
#
_entry.id   AF-A0A944MG72-F1
#
_cell.length_a   1.000
_cell.length_b   1.000
_cell.length_c   1.000
_cell.angle_alpha   90.00
_cell.angle_beta   90.00
_cell.angle_gamma   90.00
#
_symmetry.space_group_name_H-M   'P 1'
#
loop_
_entity.id
_entity.type
_entity.pdbx_description
1 polymer ?
#
loop_
_entity_poly.entity_id
_entity_poly.type
_entity_poly.pdbx_seq_one_letter_code
_entity_poly.pdbx_strand_id
1 'polypeptide(L)'
;MEKYKIVVFAIITGITVMYLFSNLTQKKELEQPITEEETYHQHESDIANEYVETKLPAIDDTKLIVHTIDNNLPGTYAQHPELNMIAEIELSNIPAHDALFQLTQLLNHEEPTVRIAAVEYISEMNHPSALTQLTELLVDDEPKIRIMAIDALAQQTNVDFAIYIESMLFDVNKDVRIAALKALAEYESDQSIYALSGLLSDTDDDIRLNAVNALGEIGGEQADNYLSQLITDPNEMIRESVLAILDEAAY
;
A
#
# COMPACT_ATOMS: atom_id res chain seq x y z
N MET A 1 2.33 29.91 -13.17
CA MET A 1 2.56 28.84 -12.17
C MET A 1 1.95 27.55 -12.70
N GLU A 2 2.52 27.00 -13.78
CA GLU A 2 1.85 25.97 -14.58
C GLU A 2 2.87 25.05 -15.28
N LYS A 3 3.95 24.68 -14.57
CA LYS A 3 5.03 23.82 -15.11
C LYS A 3 5.43 22.63 -14.23
N TYR A 4 4.77 22.40 -13.11
CA TYR A 4 5.13 21.32 -12.18
C TYR A 4 4.15 20.14 -12.15
N LYS A 5 3.06 20.15 -12.93
CA LYS A 5 2.10 19.02 -12.99
C LYS A 5 2.43 17.95 -14.04
N ILE A 6 3.43 18.15 -14.89
CA ILE A 6 3.73 17.24 -16.02
C ILE A 6 4.85 16.22 -15.69
N VAL A 7 5.60 16.41 -14.61
CA VAL A 7 6.78 15.57 -14.33
C VAL A 7 6.44 14.26 -13.59
N VAL A 8 5.28 14.15 -12.94
CA VAL A 8 4.91 12.93 -12.19
C VAL A 8 4.29 11.86 -13.09
N PHE A 9 3.70 12.23 -14.23
CA PHE A 9 3.05 11.29 -15.14
C PHE A 9 4.03 10.51 -16.04
N ALA A 10 5.31 10.87 -16.06
CA ALA A 10 6.32 10.26 -16.93
C ALA A 10 7.13 9.12 -16.29
N ILE A 11 7.02 8.90 -14.97
CA ILE A 11 7.81 7.86 -14.27
C ILE A 11 7.09 6.51 -14.25
N ILE A 12 5.74 6.52 -14.24
CA ILE A 12 4.93 5.29 -14.15
C ILE A 12 4.92 4.51 -15.48
N THR A 13 5.01 5.19 -16.63
CA THR A 13 5.02 4.50 -17.94
C THR A 13 6.38 3.93 -18.33
N GLY A 14 7.48 4.35 -17.68
CA GLY A 14 8.83 3.90 -18.02
C GLY A 14 9.19 2.53 -17.45
N ILE A 15 8.67 2.19 -16.28
CA ILE A 15 9.01 0.94 -15.57
C ILE A 15 8.35 -0.27 -16.24
N THR A 16 7.11 -0.12 -16.71
CA THR A 16 6.36 -1.19 -17.40
C THR A 16 7.01 -1.58 -18.73
N VAL A 17 7.61 -0.63 -19.44
CA VAL A 17 8.29 -0.89 -20.73
C VAL A 17 9.63 -1.61 -20.50
N MET A 18 10.35 -1.33 -19.41
CA MET A 18 11.65 -1.95 -19.14
C MET A 18 11.55 -3.44 -18.78
N TYR A 19 10.47 -3.86 -18.10
CA TYR A 19 10.23 -5.26 -17.77
C TYR A 19 9.90 -6.12 -19.00
N LEU A 20 9.23 -5.55 -20.01
CA LEU A 20 8.92 -6.24 -21.26
C LEU A 20 10.18 -6.50 -22.11
N PHE A 21 11.17 -5.60 -22.10
CA PHE A 21 12.40 -5.76 -22.88
C PHE A 21 13.36 -6.83 -22.34
N SER A 22 13.36 -7.11 -21.04
CA SER A 22 14.27 -8.12 -20.46
C SER A 22 13.88 -9.56 -20.79
N ASN A 23 12.62 -9.83 -21.15
CA ASN A 23 12.14 -11.17 -21.49
C ASN A 23 12.27 -11.53 -22.99
N LEU A 24 12.55 -10.54 -23.84
CA LEU A 24 12.66 -10.73 -25.30
C LEU A 24 14.08 -11.09 -25.77
N THR A 25 15.09 -11.07 -24.90
CA THR A 25 16.49 -11.33 -25.27
C THR A 25 16.87 -12.82 -25.32
N GLN A 26 15.96 -13.76 -25.02
CA GLN A 26 16.27 -15.21 -25.00
C GLN A 26 15.95 -16.02 -26.27
N LYS A 27 15.53 -15.42 -27.40
CA LYS A 27 15.36 -16.17 -28.65
C LYS A 27 16.10 -15.52 -29.83
N LYS A 28 17.16 -16.21 -30.26
CA LYS A 28 17.96 -15.88 -31.45
C LYS A 28 17.61 -16.81 -32.61
N GLU A 29 17.60 -16.24 -33.82
CA GLU A 29 17.87 -16.82 -35.16
C GLU A 29 16.76 -17.56 -35.95
N LEU A 30 16.20 -16.92 -37.00
CA LEU A 30 16.43 -17.21 -38.45
C LEU A 30 15.43 -16.50 -39.42
N GLU A 31 15.96 -15.57 -40.22
CA GLU A 31 15.73 -15.25 -41.65
C GLU A 31 14.33 -15.04 -42.31
N GLN A 32 14.09 -13.79 -42.77
CA GLN A 32 13.72 -13.30 -44.14
C GLN A 32 12.63 -12.19 -44.15
N PRO A 33 12.70 -11.19 -45.06
CA PRO A 33 12.09 -9.88 -44.87
C PRO A 33 10.65 -9.87 -45.38
N ILE A 34 9.72 -9.47 -44.52
CA ILE A 34 8.33 -9.23 -44.90
C ILE A 34 7.96 -7.84 -44.39
N THR A 35 7.50 -7.00 -45.31
CA THR A 35 7.13 -5.59 -45.19
C THR A 35 6.41 -5.26 -43.88
N GLU A 36 7.01 -4.39 -43.06
CA GLU A 36 6.81 -4.27 -41.60
C GLU A 36 5.69 -3.33 -41.10
N GLU A 37 4.93 -2.61 -41.93
CA GLU A 37 4.08 -1.52 -41.38
C GLU A 37 2.57 -1.82 -41.24
N GLU A 38 2.01 -2.84 -41.89
CA GLU A 38 0.54 -3.06 -41.86
C GLU A 38 0.09 -4.31 -41.10
N THR A 39 0.99 -5.25 -40.79
CA THR A 39 0.66 -6.48 -40.03
C THR A 39 0.93 -6.38 -38.53
N TYR A 40 1.69 -5.38 -38.09
CA TYR A 40 2.05 -5.20 -36.66
C TYR A 40 0.87 -4.68 -35.83
N HIS A 41 0.03 -3.82 -36.41
CA HIS A 41 -1.11 -3.21 -35.70
C HIS A 41 -2.31 -4.13 -35.49
N GLN A 42 -2.41 -5.22 -36.25
CA GLN A 42 -3.54 -6.15 -36.11
C GLN A 42 -3.25 -7.26 -35.10
N HIS A 43 -2.00 -7.74 -35.03
CA HIS A 43 -1.62 -8.82 -34.12
C HIS A 43 -1.43 -8.37 -32.67
N GLU A 44 -0.97 -7.14 -32.42
CA GLU A 44 -0.99 -6.56 -31.06
C GLU A 44 -2.42 -6.34 -30.56
N SER A 45 -3.37 -6.00 -31.44
CA SER A 45 -4.77 -5.84 -31.06
C SER A 45 -5.43 -7.17 -30.69
N ASP A 46 -5.06 -8.27 -31.36
CA ASP A 46 -5.62 -9.59 -31.11
C ASP A 46 -5.02 -10.23 -29.85
N ILE A 47 -3.71 -10.07 -29.60
CA ILE A 47 -3.04 -10.58 -28.40
C ILE A 47 -3.41 -9.75 -27.16
N ALA A 48 -3.57 -8.43 -27.29
CA ALA A 48 -4.07 -7.59 -26.20
C ALA A 48 -5.53 -7.93 -25.85
N ASN A 49 -6.37 -8.25 -26.84
CA ASN A 49 -7.75 -8.64 -26.61
C ASN A 49 -7.90 -10.07 -26.06
N GLU A 50 -7.01 -11.01 -26.43
CA GLU A 50 -7.04 -12.38 -25.92
C GLU A 50 -6.53 -12.49 -24.47
N TYR A 51 -5.60 -11.63 -24.04
CA TYR A 51 -5.14 -11.59 -22.63
C TYR A 51 -6.15 -10.94 -21.67
N VAL A 52 -7.01 -10.03 -22.17
CA VAL A 52 -8.05 -9.37 -21.36
C VAL A 52 -9.23 -10.31 -21.03
N GLU A 53 -9.41 -11.42 -21.76
CA GLU A 53 -10.53 -12.36 -21.55
C GLU A 53 -10.25 -13.48 -20.53
N THR A 54 -9.08 -13.51 -19.89
CA THR A 54 -8.83 -14.42 -18.76
C THR A 54 -9.41 -13.87 -17.46
N LYS A 55 -10.73 -14.03 -17.32
CA LYS A 55 -11.57 -13.88 -16.11
C LYS A 55 -10.80 -13.81 -14.78
N LEU A 56 -10.32 -12.62 -14.42
CA LEU A 56 -10.53 -12.13 -13.06
C LEU A 56 -12.03 -11.84 -12.95
N PRO A 57 -12.72 -12.24 -11.87
CA PRO A 57 -14.11 -11.85 -11.70
C PRO A 57 -14.17 -10.32 -11.81
N ALA A 58 -15.03 -9.79 -12.68
CA ALA A 58 -15.32 -8.37 -12.69
C ALA A 58 -15.68 -7.98 -11.26
N ILE A 59 -14.84 -7.15 -10.63
CA ILE A 59 -15.24 -6.48 -9.40
C ILE A 59 -16.51 -5.73 -9.80
N ASP A 60 -17.60 -5.95 -9.08
CA ASP A 60 -18.81 -5.18 -9.29
C ASP A 60 -18.55 -3.77 -8.74
N ASP A 61 -17.86 -2.95 -9.54
CA ASP A 61 -17.48 -1.55 -9.24
C ASP A 61 -18.69 -0.65 -8.93
N THR A 62 -19.92 -1.20 -9.02
CA THR A 62 -21.16 -0.42 -8.96
C THR A 62 -21.80 -0.34 -7.59
N LYS A 63 -21.33 -1.11 -6.58
CA LYS A 63 -21.99 -1.13 -5.26
C LYS A 63 -21.01 -1.23 -4.11
N LEU A 64 -21.14 -0.30 -3.16
CA LEU A 64 -20.68 -0.53 -1.80
C LEU A 64 -21.32 -1.83 -1.27
N ILE A 65 -20.51 -2.77 -0.80
CA ILE A 65 -21.00 -3.76 0.15
C ILE A 65 -21.09 -3.04 1.48
N VAL A 66 -22.21 -2.34 1.71
CA VAL A 66 -22.51 -1.73 3.00
C VAL A 66 -22.80 -2.87 3.98
N HIS A 67 -21.80 -3.29 4.76
CA HIS A 67 -22.12 -3.92 6.02
C HIS A 67 -22.84 -2.86 6.84
N THR A 68 -24.15 -3.04 6.99
CA THR A 68 -25.05 -2.11 7.67
C THR A 68 -24.37 -1.57 8.91
N ILE A 69 -24.00 -0.29 8.91
CA ILE A 69 -23.54 0.40 10.11
C ILE A 69 -24.65 0.16 11.13
N ASP A 70 -24.29 -0.54 12.21
CA ASP A 70 -25.20 -0.73 13.33
C ASP A 70 -25.64 0.68 13.75
N ASN A 71 -26.92 1.00 13.54
CA ASN A 71 -27.49 2.35 13.43
C ASN A 71 -27.41 3.22 14.71
N ASN A 72 -26.43 2.98 15.59
CA ASN A 72 -26.01 3.93 16.59
C ASN A 72 -24.94 4.84 15.98
N LEU A 73 -25.38 5.90 15.29
CA LEU A 73 -24.51 7.05 15.01
C LEU A 73 -23.80 7.40 16.34
N PRO A 74 -22.46 7.27 16.42
CA PRO A 74 -21.77 7.49 17.68
C PRO A 74 -22.04 8.93 18.16
N GLY A 75 -22.05 9.15 19.48
CA GLY A 75 -22.36 10.47 20.07
C GLY A 75 -21.48 11.63 19.55
N THR A 76 -20.39 11.30 18.87
CA THR A 76 -19.53 12.19 18.07
C THR A 76 -20.29 12.93 16.95
N TYR A 77 -21.28 12.32 16.30
CA TYR A 77 -22.06 12.95 15.22
C TYR A 77 -22.92 14.12 15.70
N ALA A 78 -23.35 14.09 16.97
CA ALA A 78 -24.15 15.17 17.56
C ALA A 78 -23.36 16.49 17.68
N GLN A 79 -22.02 16.41 17.72
CA GLN A 79 -21.13 17.57 17.80
C GLN A 79 -20.60 17.99 16.41
N HIS A 80 -20.75 17.12 15.40
CA HIS A 80 -20.21 17.27 14.05
C HIS A 80 -21.29 17.01 13.00
N PRO A 81 -22.20 17.98 12.75
CA PRO A 81 -23.31 17.82 11.80
C PRO A 81 -22.85 17.55 10.36
N GLU A 82 -21.63 17.92 9.99
CA GLU A 82 -20.98 17.58 8.73
C GLU A 82 -20.88 16.07 8.49
N LEU A 83 -20.80 15.25 9.55
CA LEU A 83 -20.77 13.79 9.44
C LEU A 83 -22.08 13.16 8.96
N ASN A 84 -23.18 13.92 8.94
CA ASN A 84 -24.44 13.47 8.32
C ASN A 84 -24.26 13.13 6.83
N MET A 85 -23.26 13.74 6.16
CA MET A 85 -22.93 13.42 4.78
C MET A 85 -22.59 11.93 4.58
N ILE A 86 -21.94 11.27 5.55
CA ILE A 86 -21.62 9.84 5.47
C ILE A 86 -22.91 9.01 5.41
N ALA A 87 -23.85 9.29 6.31
CA ALA A 87 -25.15 8.64 6.31
C ALA A 87 -25.96 8.92 5.02
N GLU A 88 -25.87 10.14 4.48
CA GLU A 88 -26.51 10.49 3.20
C GLU A 88 -25.93 9.70 2.02
N ILE A 89 -24.61 9.50 1.98
CA ILE A 89 -23.92 8.70 0.96
C ILE A 89 -24.38 7.24 1.05
N GLU A 90 -24.40 6.66 2.25
CA GLU A 90 -24.86 5.28 2.48
C GLU A 90 -26.31 5.07 2.02
N LEU A 91 -27.21 5.97 2.42
CA LEU A 91 -28.63 5.89 2.06
C LEU A 91 -28.86 6.08 0.56
N SER A 92 -28.03 6.89 -0.09
CA SER A 92 -28.14 7.17 -1.52
C SER A 92 -27.59 6.04 -2.39
N ASN A 93 -26.79 5.13 -1.83
CA ASN A 93 -26.20 3.97 -2.52
C ASN A 93 -25.58 4.34 -3.88
N ILE A 94 -24.74 5.38 -3.86
CA ILE A 94 -24.04 5.90 -5.03
C ILE A 94 -22.76 5.10 -5.35
N PRO A 95 -22.22 5.18 -6.57
CA PRO A 95 -20.94 4.54 -6.91
C PRO A 95 -19.79 5.01 -6.01
N ALA A 96 -18.83 4.11 -5.73
CA ALA A 96 -17.74 4.36 -4.79
C ALA A 96 -16.89 5.60 -5.15
N HIS A 97 -16.63 5.82 -6.44
CA HIS A 97 -15.93 7.02 -6.91
C HIS A 97 -16.66 8.32 -6.54
N ASP A 98 -17.99 8.33 -6.66
CA ASP A 98 -18.80 9.52 -6.34
C ASP A 98 -18.90 9.72 -4.83
N ALA A 99 -18.97 8.63 -4.05
CA ALA A 99 -18.86 8.67 -2.60
C ALA A 99 -17.54 9.30 -2.14
N LEU A 100 -16.40 8.83 -2.68
CA LEU A 100 -15.07 9.36 -2.38
C LEU A 100 -14.94 10.85 -2.73
N PHE A 101 -15.51 11.27 -3.87
CA PHE A 101 -15.54 12.67 -4.25
C PHE A 101 -16.28 13.53 -3.22
N GLN A 102 -17.43 13.06 -2.72
CA GLN A 102 -18.19 13.79 -1.70
C GLN A 102 -17.45 13.85 -0.35
N LEU A 103 -16.78 12.76 0.04
CA LEU A 103 -16.01 12.68 1.29
C LEU A 103 -14.78 13.60 1.31
N THR A 104 -14.34 14.13 0.18
CA THR A 104 -13.15 15.00 0.09
C THR A 104 -13.21 16.18 1.07
N GLN A 105 -14.41 16.72 1.33
CA GLN A 105 -14.58 17.81 2.30
C GLN A 105 -14.34 17.36 3.75
N LEU A 106 -14.75 16.14 4.09
CA LEU A 106 -14.54 15.57 5.42
C LEU A 106 -13.09 15.14 5.62
N LEU A 107 -12.46 14.60 4.59
CA LEU A 107 -11.03 14.22 4.60
C LEU A 107 -10.08 15.41 4.78
N ASN A 108 -10.50 16.62 4.38
CA ASN A 108 -9.70 17.84 4.52
C ASN A 108 -10.20 18.74 5.67
N HIS A 109 -11.06 18.22 6.55
CA HIS A 109 -11.67 19.00 7.61
C HIS A 109 -10.64 19.40 8.68
N GLU A 110 -10.81 20.58 9.30
CA GLU A 110 -9.87 21.08 10.31
C GLU A 110 -9.84 20.21 11.58
N GLU A 111 -11.01 19.70 11.98
CA GLU A 111 -11.15 18.82 13.13
C GLU A 111 -10.70 17.38 12.80
N PRO A 112 -9.69 16.83 13.49
CA PRO A 112 -9.23 15.47 13.26
C PRO A 112 -10.32 14.41 13.46
N THR A 113 -11.26 14.65 14.38
CA THR A 113 -12.40 13.74 14.62
C THR A 113 -13.26 13.54 13.37
N VAL A 114 -13.44 14.59 12.57
CA VAL A 114 -14.20 14.52 11.32
C VAL A 114 -13.43 13.75 10.25
N ARG A 115 -12.13 14.03 10.13
CA ARG A 115 -11.25 13.30 9.21
C ARG A 115 -11.20 11.82 9.56
N ILE A 116 -11.03 11.46 10.84
CA ILE A 116 -11.05 10.08 11.35
C ILE A 116 -12.32 9.35 10.89
N ALA A 117 -13.50 9.93 11.09
CA ALA A 117 -14.75 9.30 10.68
C ALA A 117 -14.83 9.07 9.15
N ALA A 118 -14.29 10.00 8.36
CA ALA A 118 -14.19 9.83 6.91
C ALA A 118 -13.22 8.71 6.53
N VAL A 119 -12.08 8.57 7.22
CA VAL A 119 -11.14 7.47 7.00
C VAL A 119 -11.75 6.14 7.43
N GLU A 120 -12.42 6.06 8.58
CA GLU A 120 -13.14 4.85 9.03
C GLU A 120 -14.09 4.36 7.94
N TYR A 121 -14.90 5.27 7.40
CA TYR A 121 -15.84 4.95 6.34
C TYR A 121 -15.14 4.46 5.05
N ILE A 122 -14.08 5.13 4.60
CA ILE A 122 -13.32 4.71 3.41
C ILE A 122 -12.65 3.34 3.60
N SER A 123 -12.13 3.07 4.79
CA SER A 123 -11.53 1.78 5.14
C SER A 123 -12.58 0.67 5.09
N GLU A 124 -13.77 0.91 5.64
CA GLU A 124 -14.89 -0.05 5.61
C GLU A 124 -15.39 -0.31 4.19
N MET A 125 -15.39 0.70 3.31
CA MET A 125 -15.69 0.52 1.89
C MET A 125 -14.74 -0.46 1.21
N ASN A 126 -13.47 -0.53 1.68
CA ASN A 126 -12.39 -1.34 1.14
C ASN A 126 -12.37 -1.42 -0.39
N HIS A 127 -12.47 -0.26 -1.05
CA HIS A 127 -12.62 -0.17 -2.50
C HIS A 127 -11.34 0.34 -3.16
N PRO A 128 -10.81 -0.30 -4.22
CA PRO A 128 -9.54 0.09 -4.85
C PRO A 128 -9.48 1.55 -5.33
N SER A 129 -10.63 2.16 -5.65
CA SER A 129 -10.68 3.57 -6.04
C SER A 129 -10.27 4.55 -4.93
N ALA A 130 -10.21 4.08 -3.68
CA ALA A 130 -9.80 4.88 -2.52
C ALA A 130 -8.27 5.08 -2.44
N LEU A 131 -7.48 4.40 -3.28
CA LEU A 131 -6.02 4.43 -3.21
C LEU A 131 -5.44 5.85 -3.20
N THR A 132 -5.97 6.75 -4.03
CA THR A 132 -5.53 8.15 -4.05
C THR A 132 -5.81 8.84 -2.72
N GLN A 133 -7.02 8.70 -2.17
CA GLN A 133 -7.37 9.33 -0.89
C GLN A 133 -6.54 8.75 0.27
N LEU A 134 -6.37 7.43 0.30
CA LEU A 134 -5.60 6.75 1.34
C LEU A 134 -4.12 7.15 1.32
N THR A 135 -3.52 7.27 0.14
CA THR A 135 -2.11 7.71 0.01
C THR A 135 -1.92 9.18 0.38
N GLU A 136 -2.90 10.05 0.12
CA GLU A 136 -2.87 11.45 0.58
C GLU A 136 -2.92 11.56 2.11
N LEU A 137 -3.59 10.63 2.80
CA LEU A 137 -3.70 10.62 4.26
C LEU A 137 -2.41 10.18 4.98
N LEU A 138 -1.43 9.60 4.25
CA LEU A 138 -0.12 9.24 4.82
C LEU A 138 0.70 10.45 5.26
N VAL A 139 0.30 11.68 4.89
CA VAL A 139 0.97 12.93 5.30
C VAL A 139 0.08 13.81 6.18
N ASP A 140 -1.02 13.26 6.73
CA ASP A 140 -1.88 13.97 7.68
C ASP A 140 -1.11 14.39 8.94
N ASP A 141 -1.47 15.53 9.53
CA ASP A 141 -0.78 16.04 10.72
C ASP A 141 -1.06 15.20 11.97
N GLU A 142 -2.22 14.53 12.03
CA GLU A 142 -2.62 13.64 13.12
C GLU A 142 -2.03 12.22 12.92
N PRO A 143 -1.16 11.74 13.82
CA PRO A 143 -0.57 10.40 13.73
C PRO A 143 -1.61 9.28 13.64
N LYS A 144 -2.75 9.40 14.34
CA LYS A 144 -3.81 8.39 14.27
C LYS A 144 -4.34 8.22 12.84
N ILE A 145 -4.49 9.30 12.09
CA ILE A 145 -4.98 9.26 10.70
C ILE A 145 -3.95 8.58 9.80
N ARG A 146 -2.65 8.88 9.97
CA ARG A 146 -1.58 8.21 9.23
C ARG A 146 -1.57 6.70 9.48
N ILE A 147 -1.75 6.27 10.73
CA ILE A 147 -1.87 4.85 11.09
C ILE A 147 -3.08 4.22 10.38
N MET A 148 -4.24 4.86 10.46
CA MET A 148 -5.46 4.34 9.81
C MET A 148 -5.29 4.23 8.29
N ALA A 149 -4.57 5.17 7.66
CA ALA A 149 -4.26 5.10 6.24
C ALA A 149 -3.34 3.91 5.90
N ILE A 150 -2.33 3.62 6.72
CA ILE A 150 -1.49 2.42 6.58
C ILE A 150 -2.34 1.16 6.66
N ASP A 151 -3.17 1.04 7.70
CA ASP A 151 -4.03 -0.12 7.92
C ASP A 151 -5.03 -0.32 6.76
N ALA A 152 -5.59 0.78 6.24
CA ALA A 152 -6.53 0.76 5.12
C ALA A 152 -5.86 0.35 3.79
N LEU A 153 -4.63 0.82 3.56
CA LEU A 153 -3.83 0.44 2.39
C LEU A 153 -3.45 -1.04 2.44
N ALA A 154 -3.08 -1.56 3.62
CA ALA A 154 -2.76 -2.97 3.82
C ALA A 154 -3.96 -3.90 3.57
N GLN A 155 -5.18 -3.41 3.74
CA GLN A 155 -6.41 -4.13 3.43
C GLN A 155 -6.80 -4.12 1.95
N GLN A 156 -6.18 -3.25 1.13
CA GLN A 156 -6.49 -3.17 -0.30
C GLN A 156 -6.03 -4.43 -1.02
N THR A 157 -6.95 -5.07 -1.74
CA THR A 157 -6.60 -6.22 -2.59
C THR A 157 -5.96 -5.77 -3.90
N ASN A 158 -4.96 -6.53 -4.39
CA ASN A 158 -4.27 -6.30 -5.67
C ASN A 158 -3.49 -4.98 -5.80
N VAL A 159 -3.14 -4.34 -4.69
CA VAL A 159 -2.24 -3.19 -4.66
C VAL A 159 -0.96 -3.62 -3.97
N ASP A 160 0.19 -3.40 -4.62
CA ASP A 160 1.47 -3.44 -3.92
C ASP A 160 1.56 -2.18 -3.07
N PHE A 161 1.08 -2.28 -1.82
CA PHE A 161 0.97 -1.13 -0.94
C PHE A 161 2.32 -0.77 -0.29
N ALA A 162 3.30 -1.67 -0.34
CA ALA A 162 4.60 -1.48 0.29
C ALA A 162 5.29 -0.22 -0.23
N ILE A 163 5.17 0.07 -1.54
CA ILE A 163 5.74 1.26 -2.16
C ILE A 163 5.18 2.57 -1.60
N TYR A 164 3.93 2.57 -1.12
CA TYR A 164 3.30 3.78 -0.56
C TYR A 164 3.71 4.00 0.89
N ILE A 165 3.84 2.93 1.67
CA ILE A 165 4.06 3.03 3.12
C ILE A 165 5.53 2.91 3.54
N GLU A 166 6.47 2.63 2.63
CA GLU A 166 7.90 2.52 2.96
C GLU A 166 8.43 3.76 3.71
N SER A 167 8.03 4.97 3.28
CA SER A 167 8.44 6.21 3.94
C SER A 167 7.93 6.34 5.38
N MET A 168 6.86 5.62 5.73
CA MET A 168 6.25 5.66 7.06
C MET A 168 7.09 4.92 8.11
N LEU A 169 8.03 4.07 7.68
CA LEU A 169 9.04 3.48 8.57
C LEU A 169 9.93 4.53 9.22
N PHE A 170 10.00 5.75 8.66
CA PHE A 170 10.82 6.85 9.17
C PHE A 170 9.98 8.01 9.71
N ASP A 171 8.70 7.77 10.01
CA ASP A 171 7.81 8.78 10.56
C ASP A 171 8.32 9.31 11.91
N VAL A 172 8.05 10.60 12.19
CA VAL A 172 8.43 11.25 13.45
C VAL A 172 7.76 10.62 14.67
N ASN A 173 6.56 10.08 14.49
CA ASN A 173 5.79 9.40 15.51
C ASN A 173 6.13 7.90 15.53
N LYS A 174 6.46 7.39 16.72
CA LYS A 174 6.86 6.00 16.93
C LYS A 174 5.74 4.99 16.60
N ASP A 175 4.49 5.32 16.93
CA ASP A 175 3.35 4.42 16.69
C ASP A 175 3.08 4.26 15.19
N VAL A 176 3.30 5.33 14.40
CA VAL A 176 3.23 5.28 12.93
C VAL A 176 4.31 4.38 12.35
N ARG A 177 5.56 4.49 12.83
CA ARG A 177 6.66 3.59 12.42
C ARG A 177 6.33 2.13 12.72
N ILE A 178 5.78 1.86 13.89
CA ILE A 178 5.36 0.50 14.30
C ILE A 178 4.22 -0.01 13.41
N ALA A 179 3.24 0.81 13.07
CA ALA A 179 2.16 0.43 12.17
C ALA A 179 2.69 0.07 10.77
N ALA A 180 3.56 0.91 10.19
CA ALA A 180 4.19 0.66 8.90
C ALA A 180 5.01 -0.64 8.90
N LEU A 181 5.79 -0.85 9.97
CA LEU A 181 6.59 -2.06 10.16
C LEU A 181 5.73 -3.32 10.17
N LYS A 182 4.63 -3.33 10.93
CA LYS A 182 3.72 -4.47 10.99
C LYS A 182 3.04 -4.74 9.65
N ALA A 183 2.55 -3.69 8.99
CA ALA A 183 1.89 -3.82 7.70
C ALA A 183 2.82 -4.41 6.62
N LEU A 184 4.09 -3.98 6.60
CA LEU A 184 5.10 -4.55 5.69
C LEU A 184 5.50 -5.98 6.07
N ALA A 185 5.59 -6.28 7.38
CA ALA A 185 5.90 -7.63 7.86
C ALA A 185 4.85 -8.64 7.39
N GLU A 186 3.56 -8.30 7.56
CA GLU A 186 2.43 -9.14 7.13
C GLU A 186 2.32 -9.28 5.60
N TYR A 187 2.89 -8.36 4.82
CA TYR A 187 2.89 -8.43 3.36
C TYR A 187 3.93 -9.40 2.80
N GLU A 188 5.01 -9.66 3.55
CA GLU A 188 6.07 -10.64 3.24
C GLU A 188 6.68 -10.52 1.83
N SER A 189 6.72 -9.33 1.24
CA SER A 189 7.33 -9.13 -0.08
C SER A 189 8.85 -8.90 0.00
N ASP A 190 9.59 -9.19 -1.08
CA ASP A 190 11.03 -8.87 -1.18
C ASP A 190 11.30 -7.37 -0.89
N GLN A 191 10.40 -6.50 -1.35
CA GLN A 191 10.46 -5.06 -1.06
C GLN A 191 10.26 -4.79 0.44
N SER A 192 9.41 -5.53 1.12
CA SER A 192 9.19 -5.42 2.56
C SER A 192 10.43 -5.82 3.34
N ILE A 193 11.10 -6.92 2.97
CA ILE A 193 12.39 -7.32 3.57
C ILE A 193 13.42 -6.20 3.43
N TYR A 194 13.56 -5.64 2.22
CA TYR A 194 14.49 -4.53 1.96
C TYR A 194 14.16 -3.30 2.82
N ALA A 195 12.90 -2.88 2.84
CA ALA A 195 12.43 -1.73 3.60
C ALA A 195 12.66 -1.92 5.11
N LEU A 196 12.28 -3.08 5.67
CA LEU A 196 12.46 -3.43 7.07
C LEU A 196 13.94 -3.48 7.47
N SER A 197 14.83 -3.92 6.57
CA SER A 197 16.28 -3.94 6.84
C SER A 197 16.85 -2.54 7.12
N GLY A 198 16.25 -1.48 6.57
CA GLY A 198 16.64 -0.09 6.84
C GLY A 198 16.46 0.31 8.31
N LEU A 199 15.52 -0.32 9.03
CA LEU A 199 15.26 -0.05 10.44
C LEU A 199 16.22 -0.76 11.40
N LEU A 200 17.03 -1.69 10.92
CA LEU A 200 18.04 -2.38 11.71
C LEU A 200 19.20 -1.45 12.15
N SER A 201 19.24 -0.22 11.65
CA SER A 201 20.18 0.83 12.06
C SER A 201 19.50 2.01 12.76
N ASP A 202 18.23 1.88 13.15
CA ASP A 202 17.49 2.95 13.84
C ASP A 202 18.13 3.29 15.20
N THR A 203 18.05 4.56 15.59
CA THR A 203 18.56 5.04 16.89
C THR A 203 17.73 4.59 18.08
N ASP A 204 16.46 4.26 17.88
CA ASP A 204 15.55 3.71 18.90
C ASP A 204 15.68 2.18 18.91
N ASP A 205 16.17 1.65 20.03
CA ASP A 205 16.37 0.21 20.23
C ASP A 205 15.06 -0.58 20.09
N ASP A 206 13.91 -0.02 20.45
CA ASP A 206 12.63 -0.71 20.27
C ASP A 206 12.28 -0.83 18.79
N ILE A 207 12.59 0.17 17.97
CA ILE A 207 12.36 0.10 16.52
C ILE A 207 13.25 -0.96 15.89
N ARG A 208 14.54 -0.99 16.26
CA ARG A 208 15.46 -2.04 15.80
C ARG A 208 14.97 -3.44 16.21
N LEU A 209 14.53 -3.61 17.46
CA LEU A 209 14.01 -4.89 17.95
C LEU A 209 12.75 -5.33 17.20
N ASN A 210 11.82 -4.42 16.93
CA ASN A 210 10.65 -4.75 16.12
C ASN A 210 11.04 -5.15 14.69
N ALA A 211 12.04 -4.50 14.09
CA ALA A 211 12.52 -4.84 12.74
C ALA A 211 13.18 -6.22 12.71
N VAL A 212 13.95 -6.57 13.76
CA VAL A 212 14.51 -7.92 13.95
C VAL A 212 13.41 -8.96 14.03
N ASN A 213 12.38 -8.73 14.85
CA ASN A 213 11.29 -9.68 15.00
C ASN A 213 10.50 -9.84 13.69
N ALA A 214 10.17 -8.74 13.01
CA ALA A 214 9.47 -8.77 11.73
C ALA A 214 10.25 -9.53 10.65
N LEU A 215 11.56 -9.28 10.52
CA LEU A 215 12.40 -10.02 9.58
C LEU A 215 12.54 -11.49 9.96
N GLY A 216 12.56 -11.82 11.26
CA GLY A 216 12.55 -13.20 11.73
C GLY A 216 11.25 -13.93 11.45
N GLU A 217 10.11 -13.22 11.56
CA GLU A 217 8.78 -13.76 11.22
C GLU A 217 8.65 -14.03 9.71
N ILE A 218 9.13 -13.12 8.85
CA ILE A 218 9.18 -13.33 7.40
C ILE A 218 10.12 -14.50 7.06
N GLY A 219 11.30 -14.51 7.67
CA GLY A 219 12.33 -15.52 7.47
C GLY A 219 12.96 -15.54 6.07
N GLY A 220 13.74 -16.58 5.82
CA GLY A 220 14.42 -16.81 4.54
C GLY A 220 15.81 -16.17 4.45
N GLU A 221 16.59 -16.65 3.47
CA GLU A 221 18.03 -16.33 3.35
C GLU A 221 18.32 -14.82 3.30
N GLN A 222 17.44 -14.03 2.66
CA GLN A 222 17.61 -12.57 2.61
C GLN A 222 17.43 -11.93 3.98
N ALA A 223 16.40 -12.31 4.74
CA ALA A 223 16.19 -11.82 6.10
C ALA A 223 17.35 -12.22 7.02
N ASP A 224 17.78 -13.49 6.97
CA ASP A 224 18.89 -14.01 7.77
C ASP A 224 20.20 -13.25 7.52
N ASN A 225 20.48 -12.92 6.26
CA ASN A 225 21.65 -12.13 5.88
C ASN A 225 21.63 -10.73 6.52
N TYR A 226 20.47 -10.07 6.60
CA TYR A 226 20.33 -8.79 7.29
C TYR A 226 20.44 -8.96 8.81
N LEU A 227 19.76 -9.93 9.39
CA LEU A 227 19.77 -10.20 10.84
C LEU A 227 21.18 -10.53 11.36
N SER A 228 21.98 -11.25 10.58
CA SER A 228 23.37 -11.60 10.94
C SER A 228 24.25 -10.40 11.26
N GLN A 229 23.90 -9.20 10.78
CA GLN A 229 24.64 -7.96 11.04
C GLN A 229 24.44 -7.46 12.49
N LEU A 230 23.39 -7.91 13.18
CA LEU A 230 22.99 -7.42 14.51
C LEU A 230 23.43 -8.35 15.65
N ILE A 231 24.20 -9.39 15.37
CA ILE A 231 24.80 -10.27 16.41
C ILE A 231 25.71 -9.51 17.40
N THR A 232 26.17 -8.31 17.02
CA THR A 232 26.98 -7.41 17.85
C THR A 232 26.26 -6.11 18.24
N ASP A 233 24.92 -6.03 18.08
CA ASP A 233 24.13 -4.85 18.45
C ASP A 233 24.43 -4.43 19.91
N PRO A 234 24.53 -3.13 20.24
CA PRO A 234 24.77 -2.69 21.61
C PRO A 234 23.68 -3.15 22.60
N ASN A 235 22.43 -3.27 22.14
CA ASN A 235 21.32 -3.72 22.97
C ASN A 235 21.31 -5.25 23.11
N GLU A 236 21.27 -5.72 24.36
CA GLU A 236 21.31 -7.15 24.68
C GLU A 236 20.09 -7.92 24.17
N MET A 237 18.88 -7.36 24.30
CA MET A 237 17.66 -8.02 23.84
C MET A 237 17.67 -8.23 22.33
N ILE A 238 18.23 -7.28 21.58
CA ILE A 238 18.38 -7.40 20.13
C ILE A 238 19.32 -8.54 19.77
N ARG A 239 20.50 -8.61 20.40
CA ARG A 239 21.44 -9.71 20.17
C ARG A 239 20.83 -11.08 20.49
N GLU A 240 20.13 -11.19 21.62
CA GLU A 240 19.44 -12.42 22.02
C GLU A 240 18.38 -12.84 21.01
N SER A 241 17.56 -11.89 20.52
CA SER A 241 16.53 -12.17 19.53
C SER A 241 17.12 -12.65 18.20
N VAL A 242 18.16 -11.96 17.70
CA VAL A 242 18.86 -12.35 16.47
C VAL A 242 19.44 -13.76 16.59
N LEU A 243 20.09 -14.09 17.70
CA LEU A 243 20.65 -15.42 17.91
C LEU A 243 19.55 -16.48 17.96
N ALA A 244 18.44 -16.22 18.64
CA ALA A 244 17.31 -17.14 18.70
C ALA A 244 16.71 -17.44 17.32
N ILE A 245 16.49 -16.38 16.51
CA ILE A 245 15.94 -16.52 15.15
C ILE A 245 16.89 -17.31 14.25
N LEU A 246 18.19 -16.96 14.24
CA LEU A 246 19.17 -17.61 13.36
C LEU A 246 19.49 -19.05 13.78
N ASP A 247 19.41 -19.37 15.08
CA ASP A 247 19.54 -20.74 15.57
C ASP A 247 18.34 -21.61 15.13
N GLU A 248 17.12 -21.06 15.09
CA GLU A 248 15.92 -21.75 14.60
C GLU A 248 15.98 -22.01 13.09
N ALA A 249 16.47 -21.05 12.30
CA ALA A 249 16.63 -21.17 10.85
C ALA A 249 17.67 -22.24 10.42
N ALA A 250 18.57 -22.66 11.32
CA ALA A 250 19.62 -23.63 11.05
C ALA A 250 19.16 -25.11 11.09
N TYR A 251 17.91 -25.38 11.47
CA TYR A 251 17.32 -26.72 11.62
C TYR A 251 16.36 -27.10 10.48
#